data_AF-A0A537RFD0-F1
#
_entry.id   AF-A0A537RFD0-F1
#
_cell.length_a   1.000
_cell.length_b   1.000
_cell.length_c   1.000
_cell.angle_alpha   90.00
_cell.angle_beta   90.00
_cell.angle_gamma   90.00
#
_symmetry.space_group_name_H-M   'P 1'
#
loop_
_entity.id
_entity.type
_entity.pdbx_description
1 polymer ?
#
loop_
_entity_poly.entity_id
_entity_poly.type
_entity_poly.pdbx_seq_one_letter_code
_entity_poly.pdbx_strand_id
1 'polypeptide(L)'
;MIIDCHGHYTTAPPPHEGWRTEQIEAHKAGKPPPPRPSMTNDEIRQTIEGGQLRLQRERGTDLTIFSPRAAGMGHHLGDARTSEAWASACNELVHRVCSQFPKNFIGVAMLPQSAGVSPKNCLPEIDRCVNEYGFVGINLNPDPSGGHWQDPPLSDRYWYPVYEKMVEYEIPAMIHVSAACNPAYHTTGSHYLNGDTVGFNQLMISSVFRDFPTIKFIIPHGGGAVPYHWGRFRGLAQDAKLGLLTDLVLRNIFFDTCVYHLPGQATRAASTAAYPE
;
A
#
# COMPACT_ATOMS: atom_id res chain seq x y z
N MET A 1 -16.33 -1.83 17.63
CA MET A 1 -15.22 -1.04 17.09
C MET A 1 -15.31 -1.09 15.57
N ILE A 2 -15.19 0.06 14.89
CA ILE A 2 -15.15 0.20 13.43
C ILE A 2 -13.73 0.62 13.06
N ILE A 3 -13.00 -0.27 12.37
CA ILE A 3 -11.62 -0.02 11.91
C ILE A 3 -11.65 0.20 10.41
N ASP A 4 -11.19 1.37 9.97
CA ASP A 4 -10.94 1.66 8.57
C ASP A 4 -9.53 1.18 8.20
N CYS A 5 -9.44 0.14 7.36
CA CYS A 5 -8.16 -0.48 7.01
C CYS A 5 -7.38 0.26 5.92
N HIS A 6 -7.92 1.34 5.35
CA HIS A 6 -7.31 2.02 4.21
C HIS A 6 -7.42 3.55 4.31
N GLY A 7 -6.45 4.15 5.01
CA GLY A 7 -6.32 5.61 5.11
C GLY A 7 -4.92 6.10 4.77
N HIS A 8 -4.85 7.29 4.17
CA HIS A 8 -3.59 7.96 3.88
C HIS A 8 -3.53 9.39 4.42
N TYR A 9 -2.32 9.86 4.72
CA TYR A 9 -2.08 11.23 5.15
C TYR A 9 -2.06 12.22 3.96
N THR A 10 -3.25 12.50 3.41
CA THR A 10 -3.44 13.38 2.24
C THR A 10 -3.45 14.88 2.55
N THR A 11 -3.34 15.23 3.84
CA THR A 11 -3.41 16.60 4.37
C THR A 11 -2.09 16.99 5.04
N ALA A 12 -0.98 16.37 4.67
CA ALA A 12 0.34 16.64 5.26
C ALA A 12 0.70 18.14 5.21
N PRO A 13 1.50 18.65 6.17
CA PRO A 13 1.84 20.06 6.23
C PRO A 13 2.57 20.54 4.95
N PRO A 14 2.32 21.78 4.47
CA PRO A 14 2.95 22.31 3.26
C PRO A 14 4.49 22.22 3.22
N PRO A 15 5.25 22.39 4.33
CA PRO A 15 6.70 22.21 4.29
C PRO A 15 7.14 20.81 3.83
N HIS A 16 6.38 19.76 4.14
CA HIS A 16 6.69 18.39 3.71
C HIS A 16 6.61 18.23 2.19
N GLU A 17 5.54 18.76 1.58
CA GLU A 17 5.32 18.74 0.13
C GLU A 17 6.31 19.67 -0.61
N GLY A 18 6.63 20.83 -0.01
CA GLY A 18 7.67 21.73 -0.51
C GLY A 18 9.04 21.05 -0.58
N TRP A 19 9.44 20.39 0.51
CA TRP A 19 10.70 19.64 0.55
C TRP A 19 10.75 18.51 -0.49
N ARG A 20 9.64 17.79 -0.74
CA ARG A 20 9.59 16.79 -1.81
C ARG A 20 9.89 17.39 -3.18
N THR A 21 9.33 18.56 -3.47
CA THR A 21 9.58 19.28 -4.72
C THR A 21 11.06 19.64 -4.85
N GLU A 22 11.65 20.23 -3.81
CA GLU A 22 13.07 20.58 -3.81
C GLU A 22 13.99 19.35 -3.92
N GLN A 23 13.64 18.23 -3.28
CA GLN A 23 14.38 16.97 -3.36
C GLN A 23 14.41 16.42 -4.80
N ILE A 24 13.28 16.44 -5.50
CA ILE A 24 13.18 16.00 -6.89
C ILE A 24 14.04 16.90 -7.80
N GLU A 25 13.97 18.22 -7.63
CA GLU A 25 14.77 19.16 -8.42
C GLU A 25 16.26 19.04 -8.12
N ALA A 26 16.64 18.82 -6.86
CA ALA A 26 18.03 18.55 -6.48
C ALA A 26 18.55 17.27 -7.17
N HIS A 27 17.78 16.19 -7.17
CA HIS A 27 18.14 14.95 -7.86
C HIS A 27 18.33 15.17 -9.37
N LYS A 28 17.40 15.85 -10.04
CA LYS A 28 17.52 16.20 -11.47
C LYS A 28 18.77 17.03 -11.77
N ALA A 29 19.17 17.89 -10.83
CA ALA A 29 20.37 18.71 -10.94
C ALA A 29 21.66 17.99 -10.50
N GLY A 30 21.61 16.71 -10.11
CA GLY A 30 22.76 15.96 -9.60
C GLY A 30 23.30 16.47 -8.26
N LYS A 31 22.46 17.13 -7.46
CA LYS A 31 22.80 17.74 -6.17
C LYS A 31 22.34 16.86 -5.01
N PRO A 32 22.97 16.97 -3.82
CA PRO A 32 22.45 16.31 -2.62
C PRO A 32 21.05 16.85 -2.27
N PRO A 33 20.20 16.03 -1.61
CA PRO A 33 18.89 16.47 -1.19
C PRO A 33 19.00 17.61 -0.17
N PRO A 34 18.04 18.56 -0.16
CA PRO A 34 17.99 19.59 0.85
C PRO A 34 17.73 18.99 2.25
N PRO A 35 18.11 19.70 3.33
CA PRO A 35 17.80 19.26 4.69
C PRO A 35 16.29 19.12 4.88
N ARG A 36 15.87 18.15 5.70
CA ARG A 36 14.44 17.96 6.02
C ARG A 36 13.86 19.22 6.67
N PRO A 37 12.61 19.59 6.34
CA PRO A 37 11.95 20.71 6.98
C PRO A 37 11.65 20.37 8.44
N SER A 38 11.81 21.35 9.32
CA SER A 38 11.26 21.24 10.68
C SER A 38 9.76 21.47 10.61
N MET A 39 9.01 20.64 11.34
CA MET A 39 7.56 20.78 11.52
C MET A 39 7.25 20.53 12.98
N THR A 40 6.51 21.42 13.61
CA THR A 40 6.05 21.30 14.98
C THR A 40 4.95 20.24 15.10
N ASN A 41 4.75 19.71 16.31
CA ASN A 41 3.64 18.80 16.57
C ASN A 41 2.28 19.48 16.37
N ASP A 42 2.18 20.78 16.65
CA ASP A 42 0.95 21.54 16.51
C ASP A 42 0.54 21.72 15.04
N GLU A 43 1.50 21.98 14.14
CA GLU A 43 1.25 22.02 12.68
C GLU A 43 0.69 20.68 12.18
N ILE A 44 1.23 19.55 12.66
CA ILE A 44 0.74 18.20 12.33
C ILE A 44 -0.64 17.95 12.97
N ARG A 45 -0.89 18.46 14.18
CA ARG A 45 -2.17 18.27 14.87
C ARG A 45 -3.29 18.95 14.11
N GLN A 46 -3.07 20.19 13.66
CA GLN A 46 -4.08 21.00 12.97
C GLN A 46 -4.57 20.35 11.67
N THR A 47 -3.67 19.75 10.88
CA THR A 47 -4.04 19.09 9.62
C THR A 47 -4.88 17.83 9.84
N ILE A 48 -4.64 17.09 10.93
CA ILE A 48 -5.39 15.89 11.30
C ILE A 48 -6.75 16.25 11.89
N GLU A 49 -6.80 17.25 12.77
CA GLU A 49 -8.04 17.73 13.40
C GLU A 49 -9.00 18.31 12.37
N GLY A 50 -8.53 19.14 11.43
CA GLY A 50 -9.35 19.69 10.35
C GLY A 50 -9.73 18.68 9.26
N GLY A 51 -8.93 17.62 9.12
CA GLY A 51 -9.06 16.58 8.09
C GLY A 51 -9.67 15.28 8.62
N GLN A 52 -8.82 14.28 8.80
CA GLN A 52 -9.18 12.88 9.02
C GLN A 52 -9.93 12.67 10.34
N LEU A 53 -9.52 13.33 11.42
CA LEU A 53 -10.16 13.15 12.73
C LEU A 53 -11.58 13.73 12.75
N ARG A 54 -11.81 14.86 12.09
CA ARG A 54 -13.17 15.39 11.88
C ARG A 54 -14.04 14.39 11.12
N LEU A 55 -13.52 13.82 10.02
CA LEU A 55 -14.25 12.83 9.22
C LEU A 55 -14.50 11.52 9.98
N GLN A 56 -13.56 11.03 10.81
CA GLN A 56 -13.78 9.88 11.68
C GLN A 56 -14.97 10.11 12.62
N ARG A 57 -15.02 11.28 13.27
CA ARG A 57 -16.12 11.67 14.17
C ARG A 57 -17.47 11.78 13.45
N GLU A 58 -17.50 12.39 12.28
CA GLU A 58 -18.71 12.54 11.47
C GLU A 58 -19.25 11.19 10.94
N ARG A 59 -18.36 10.23 10.65
CA ARG A 59 -18.71 8.94 10.04
C ARG A 59 -18.81 7.78 11.05
N GLY A 60 -18.37 7.98 12.29
CA GLY A 60 -18.38 6.95 13.32
C GLY A 60 -17.25 5.92 13.21
N THR A 61 -16.10 6.26 12.64
CA THR A 61 -14.91 5.38 12.59
C THR A 61 -14.11 5.53 13.88
N ASP A 62 -13.74 4.41 14.52
CA ASP A 62 -12.98 4.41 15.78
C ASP A 62 -11.47 4.52 15.53
N LEU A 63 -10.94 3.77 14.57
CA LEU A 63 -9.51 3.66 14.26
C LEU A 63 -9.31 3.63 12.74
N THR A 64 -8.28 4.30 12.25
CA THR A 64 -7.81 4.18 10.85
C THR A 64 -6.40 3.60 10.82
N ILE A 65 -6.20 2.57 9.99
CA ILE A 65 -4.87 2.10 9.59
C ILE A 65 -4.32 3.14 8.60
N PHE A 66 -3.26 3.83 9.00
CA PHE A 66 -2.84 5.09 8.41
C PHE A 66 -1.44 4.98 7.82
N SER A 67 -1.30 5.41 6.57
CA SER A 67 -0.04 5.33 5.82
C SER A 67 0.26 6.64 5.08
N PRO A 68 1.46 6.80 4.50
CA PRO A 68 1.75 7.94 3.63
C PRO A 68 0.81 8.04 2.42
N ARG A 69 0.70 9.24 1.84
CA ARG A 69 -0.12 9.48 0.65
C ARG A 69 0.33 8.60 -0.52
N ALA A 70 -0.55 7.73 -1.00
CA ALA A 70 -0.23 6.78 -2.07
C ALA A 70 0.32 7.41 -3.35
N ALA A 71 -0.37 8.42 -3.90
CA ALA A 71 0.11 9.12 -5.11
C ALA A 71 1.42 9.90 -4.85
N GLY A 72 1.70 10.23 -3.58
CA GLY A 72 2.90 10.92 -3.14
C GLY A 72 4.09 9.99 -2.90
N MET A 73 3.93 8.65 -2.89
CA MET A 73 5.05 7.72 -2.73
C MET A 73 6.11 7.94 -3.82
N GLY A 74 5.65 8.10 -5.07
CA GLY A 74 6.45 8.62 -6.18
C GLY A 74 7.75 7.85 -6.47
N HIS A 75 7.74 6.52 -6.38
CA HIS A 75 8.93 5.66 -6.57
C HIS A 75 9.64 5.84 -7.91
N HIS A 76 8.94 6.31 -8.95
CA HIS A 76 9.48 6.61 -10.27
C HIS A 76 10.18 8.00 -10.34
N LEU A 77 10.14 8.78 -9.26
CA LEU A 77 10.74 10.12 -9.18
C LEU A 77 12.05 10.06 -8.40
N GLY A 78 13.14 9.87 -9.14
CA GLY A 78 14.49 9.82 -8.60
C GLY A 78 15.11 8.42 -8.66
N ASP A 79 15.94 8.10 -7.66
CA ASP A 79 16.62 6.81 -7.52
C ASP A 79 16.37 6.18 -6.15
N ALA A 80 17.10 5.11 -5.82
CA ALA A 80 17.02 4.42 -4.54
C ALA A 80 17.26 5.36 -3.33
N ARG A 81 18.20 6.31 -3.43
CA ARG A 81 18.54 7.22 -2.31
C ARG A 81 17.44 8.27 -2.12
N THR A 82 16.91 8.79 -3.23
CA THR A 82 15.76 9.69 -3.20
C THR A 82 14.55 9.00 -2.57
N SER A 83 14.31 7.74 -2.92
CA SER A 83 13.21 6.91 -2.40
C SER A 83 13.39 6.59 -0.91
N GLU A 84 14.60 6.25 -0.47
CA GLU A 84 14.94 6.01 0.94
C GLU A 84 14.70 7.24 1.81
N ALA A 85 15.27 8.38 1.43
CA ALA A 85 15.13 9.62 2.19
C ALA A 85 13.66 10.07 2.29
N TRP A 86 12.90 9.89 1.21
CA TRP A 86 11.47 10.23 1.14
C TRP A 86 10.60 9.30 1.98
N ALA A 87 10.73 7.97 1.80
CA ALA A 87 10.00 6.99 2.58
C ALA A 87 10.21 7.17 4.08
N SER A 88 11.47 7.35 4.48
CA SER A 88 11.82 7.58 5.88
C SER A 88 11.13 8.81 6.47
N ALA A 89 11.08 9.93 5.72
CA ALA A 89 10.41 11.15 6.16
C ALA A 89 8.88 11.00 6.24
N CYS A 90 8.28 10.32 5.27
CA CYS A 90 6.84 10.08 5.27
C CYS A 90 6.39 9.15 6.40
N ASN A 91 7.13 8.06 6.64
CA ASN A 91 6.85 7.11 7.71
C ASN A 91 7.05 7.73 9.09
N GLU A 92 8.10 8.54 9.28
CA GLU A 92 8.28 9.33 10.51
C GLU A 92 7.10 10.29 10.74
N LEU A 93 6.61 10.94 9.69
CA LEU A 93 5.46 11.84 9.79
C LEU A 93 4.18 11.09 10.18
N VAL A 94 3.93 9.90 9.63
CA VAL A 94 2.81 9.03 10.06
C VAL A 94 2.99 8.58 11.51
N HIS A 95 4.20 8.19 11.91
CA HIS A 95 4.48 7.82 13.30
C HIS A 95 4.17 8.98 14.25
N ARG A 96 4.54 10.22 13.90
CA ARG A 96 4.21 11.41 14.69
C ARG A 96 2.71 11.67 14.79
N VAL A 97 1.92 11.29 13.79
CA VAL A 97 0.44 11.33 13.88
C VAL A 97 -0.06 10.27 14.85
N CYS A 98 0.37 9.02 14.69
CA CYS A 98 -0.01 7.92 15.58
C CYS A 98 0.33 8.21 17.05
N SER A 99 1.50 8.78 17.32
CA SER A 99 1.92 9.14 18.68
C SER A 99 1.05 10.25 19.30
N GLN A 100 0.53 11.19 18.50
CA GLN A 100 -0.34 12.26 18.99
C GLN A 100 -1.81 11.82 19.13
N PHE A 101 -2.23 10.85 18.33
CA PHE A 101 -3.61 10.37 18.26
C PHE A 101 -3.68 8.83 18.34
N PRO A 102 -3.13 8.20 19.39
CA PRO A 102 -2.91 6.75 19.44
C PRO A 102 -4.20 5.92 19.52
N LYS A 103 -5.34 6.55 19.85
CA LYS A 103 -6.65 5.90 19.86
C LYS A 103 -7.34 5.91 18.49
N ASN A 104 -6.85 6.72 17.56
CA ASN A 104 -7.51 7.03 16.29
C ASN A 104 -6.72 6.55 15.07
N PHE A 105 -5.40 6.38 15.20
CA PHE A 105 -4.54 5.98 14.10
C PHE A 105 -3.49 4.95 14.52
N ILE A 106 -3.24 3.97 13.65
CA ILE A 106 -2.13 3.03 13.75
C ILE A 106 -1.39 2.96 12.41
N GLY A 107 -0.06 2.92 12.45
CA GLY A 107 0.77 3.17 11.26
C GLY A 107 0.97 1.96 10.37
N VAL A 108 1.09 2.21 9.06
CA VAL A 108 1.53 1.28 8.01
C VAL A 108 2.61 1.97 7.18
N ALA A 109 3.70 1.25 6.89
CA ALA A 109 4.87 1.82 6.23
C ALA A 109 4.67 1.93 4.72
N MET A 110 5.13 3.01 4.09
CA MET A 110 5.55 2.94 2.68
C MET A 110 6.97 2.38 2.60
N LEU A 111 7.28 1.59 1.57
CA LEU A 111 8.63 1.05 1.36
C LEU A 111 9.46 1.94 0.41
N PRO A 112 10.79 2.06 0.59
CA PRO A 112 11.68 2.82 -0.28
C PRO A 112 12.02 2.05 -1.57
N GLN A 113 10.98 1.69 -2.32
CA GLN A 113 11.10 0.98 -3.60
C GLN A 113 11.54 1.94 -4.70
N SER A 114 12.31 1.43 -5.66
CA SER A 114 12.72 2.16 -6.87
C SER A 114 12.87 1.14 -8.00
N ALA A 115 12.53 1.52 -9.23
CA ALA A 115 12.49 0.60 -10.36
C ALA A 115 13.86 -0.03 -10.64
N GLY A 116 13.89 -1.35 -10.85
CA GLY A 116 15.13 -2.11 -11.07
C GLY A 116 16.04 -2.25 -9.85
N VAL A 117 15.61 -1.81 -8.67
CA VAL A 117 16.38 -1.91 -7.41
C VAL A 117 15.82 -3.04 -6.57
N SER A 118 16.68 -3.94 -6.10
CA SER A 118 16.28 -5.11 -5.31
C SER A 118 15.38 -4.73 -4.12
N PRO A 119 14.31 -5.50 -3.83
CA PRO A 119 13.42 -5.27 -2.70
C PRO A 119 14.14 -5.38 -1.35
N LYS A 120 15.34 -5.98 -1.32
CA LYS A 120 16.22 -5.96 -0.14
C LYS A 120 16.54 -4.55 0.36
N ASN A 121 16.47 -3.54 -0.51
CA ASN A 121 16.62 -2.13 -0.13
C ASN A 121 15.53 -1.67 0.86
N CYS A 122 14.41 -2.39 0.94
CA CYS A 122 13.28 -2.02 1.79
C CYS A 122 13.39 -2.59 3.22
N LEU A 123 14.22 -3.62 3.45
CA LEU A 123 14.22 -4.34 4.73
C LEU A 123 14.58 -3.45 5.93
N PRO A 124 15.58 -2.54 5.85
CA PRO A 124 15.88 -1.65 6.97
C PRO A 124 14.70 -0.75 7.36
N GLU A 125 13.91 -0.30 6.38
CA GLU A 125 12.75 0.54 6.64
C GLU A 125 11.59 -0.26 7.25
N ILE A 126 11.42 -1.53 6.85
CA ILE A 126 10.47 -2.45 7.50
C ILE A 126 10.88 -2.65 8.97
N ASP A 127 12.14 -3.02 9.21
CA ASP A 127 12.67 -3.25 10.55
C ASP A 127 12.46 -2.00 11.45
N ARG A 128 12.78 -0.82 10.93
CA ARG A 128 12.61 0.45 11.64
C ARG A 128 11.14 0.75 11.95
N CYS A 129 10.26 0.66 10.96
CA CYS A 129 8.85 0.99 11.15
C CYS A 129 8.14 0.02 12.11
N VAL A 130 8.46 -1.27 12.06
CA VAL A 130 7.86 -2.26 12.97
C VAL A 130 8.44 -2.10 14.37
N ASN A 131 9.76 -2.14 14.52
CA ASN A 131 10.40 -2.22 15.84
C ASN A 131 10.41 -0.88 16.58
N GLU A 132 10.61 0.24 15.89
CA GLU A 132 10.70 1.56 16.53
C GLU A 132 9.37 2.29 16.54
N TYR A 133 8.55 2.14 15.50
CA TYR A 133 7.30 2.90 15.37
C TYR A 133 6.03 2.10 15.70
N GLY A 134 6.13 0.78 15.86
CA GLY A 134 4.99 -0.09 16.13
C GLY A 134 4.01 -0.18 14.96
N PHE A 135 4.49 -0.03 13.72
CA PHE A 135 3.64 -0.14 12.53
C PHE A 135 3.18 -1.59 12.34
N VAL A 136 1.95 -1.75 11.83
CA VAL A 136 1.23 -3.04 11.77
C VAL A 136 1.12 -3.60 10.36
N GLY A 137 1.88 -3.08 9.40
CA GLY A 137 1.78 -3.45 8.00
C GLY A 137 2.65 -2.59 7.09
N ILE A 138 2.66 -2.97 5.81
CA ILE A 138 3.38 -2.25 4.75
C ILE A 138 2.49 -2.04 3.51
N ASN A 139 2.74 -0.97 2.77
CA ASN A 139 2.24 -0.80 1.41
C ASN A 139 3.33 -1.29 0.44
N LEU A 140 3.06 -2.39 -0.26
CA LEU A 140 3.96 -2.99 -1.24
C LEU A 140 3.53 -2.57 -2.65
N ASN A 141 4.44 -2.00 -3.43
CA ASN A 141 4.12 -1.48 -4.75
C ASN A 141 4.54 -2.52 -5.81
N PRO A 142 3.60 -3.17 -6.51
CA PRO A 142 3.95 -4.18 -7.51
C PRO A 142 4.59 -3.58 -8.78
N ASP A 143 4.55 -2.25 -8.94
CA ASP A 143 5.11 -1.52 -10.07
C ASP A 143 5.75 -0.19 -9.62
N PRO A 144 6.98 -0.21 -9.07
CA PRO A 144 7.68 1.02 -8.69
C PRO A 144 8.04 1.91 -9.88
N SER A 145 7.93 1.41 -11.12
CA SER A 145 8.20 2.19 -12.34
C SER A 145 7.07 3.17 -12.71
N GLY A 146 5.90 3.08 -12.07
CA GLY A 146 4.83 4.06 -12.24
C GLY A 146 4.02 3.89 -13.53
N GLY A 147 3.66 2.66 -13.90
CA GLY A 147 2.82 2.36 -15.06
C GLY A 147 3.57 1.73 -16.23
N HIS A 148 4.78 1.21 -16.00
CA HIS A 148 5.54 0.49 -17.01
C HIS A 148 5.77 -0.99 -16.68
N TRP A 149 5.45 -1.44 -15.46
CA TRP A 149 5.55 -2.85 -15.03
C TRP A 149 6.92 -3.47 -15.36
N GLN A 150 7.99 -2.74 -15.02
CA GLN A 150 9.37 -3.15 -15.35
C GLN A 150 9.97 -4.15 -14.35
N ASP A 151 9.46 -4.19 -13.12
CA ASP A 151 9.92 -5.11 -12.09
C ASP A 151 9.27 -6.51 -12.23
N PRO A 152 9.90 -7.57 -11.70
CA PRO A 152 9.32 -8.92 -11.70
C PRO A 152 7.93 -8.99 -11.03
N PRO A 153 7.06 -9.93 -11.46
CA PRO A 153 5.73 -10.09 -10.87
C PRO A 153 5.81 -10.50 -9.39
N LEU A 154 4.75 -10.25 -8.62
CA LEU A 154 4.63 -10.66 -7.20
C LEU A 154 4.81 -12.17 -6.98
N SER A 155 4.69 -12.99 -8.02
CA SER A 155 4.96 -14.42 -7.96
C SER A 155 6.45 -14.78 -7.92
N ASP A 156 7.34 -13.85 -8.24
CA ASP A 156 8.78 -14.09 -8.42
C ASP A 156 9.55 -14.08 -7.09
N ARG A 157 10.64 -14.86 -7.02
CA ARG A 157 11.55 -14.90 -5.86
C ARG A 157 12.25 -13.57 -5.59
N TYR A 158 12.25 -12.65 -6.55
CA TYR A 158 12.65 -11.25 -6.38
C TYR A 158 12.06 -10.61 -5.11
N TRP A 159 10.81 -10.91 -4.77
CA TRP A 159 10.09 -10.34 -3.63
C TRP A 159 10.25 -11.12 -2.32
N TYR A 160 10.82 -12.33 -2.35
CA TYR A 160 10.89 -13.22 -1.17
C TYR A 160 11.56 -12.59 0.05
N PRO A 161 12.62 -11.76 -0.07
CA PRO A 161 13.19 -11.10 1.10
C PRO A 161 12.18 -10.20 1.86
N VAL A 162 11.24 -9.56 1.15
CA VAL A 162 10.17 -8.78 1.79
C VAL A 162 9.12 -9.72 2.40
N TYR A 163 8.79 -10.82 1.72
CA TYR A 163 7.85 -11.82 2.23
C TYR A 163 8.35 -12.52 3.49
N GLU A 164 9.65 -12.82 3.57
CA GLU A 164 10.31 -13.33 4.77
C GLU A 164 10.14 -12.36 5.93
N LYS A 165 10.35 -11.05 5.72
CA LYS A 165 10.12 -10.03 6.75
C LYS A 165 8.64 -9.88 7.15
N MET A 166 7.72 -9.98 6.20
CA MET A 166 6.29 -9.96 6.50
C MET A 166 5.90 -11.13 7.41
N VAL A 167 6.43 -12.33 7.16
CA VAL A 167 6.18 -13.51 7.99
C VAL A 167 6.90 -13.40 9.35
N GLU A 168 8.15 -12.95 9.38
CA GLU A 168 8.94 -12.75 10.60
C GLU A 168 8.22 -11.83 11.60
N TYR A 169 7.68 -10.71 11.11
CA TYR A 169 6.97 -9.73 11.94
C TYR A 169 5.45 -9.95 12.03
N GLU A 170 4.94 -10.99 11.38
CA GLU A 170 3.50 -11.29 11.29
C GLU A 170 2.63 -10.12 10.78
N ILE A 171 3.18 -9.33 9.84
CA ILE A 171 2.51 -8.15 9.26
C ILE A 171 1.98 -8.42 7.84
N PRO A 172 0.79 -7.90 7.48
CA PRO A 172 0.27 -7.94 6.12
C PRO A 172 0.92 -6.87 5.22
N ALA A 173 0.77 -7.06 3.91
CA ALA A 173 1.06 -6.02 2.92
C ALA A 173 -0.20 -5.62 2.14
N MET A 174 -0.49 -4.33 2.04
CA MET A 174 -1.45 -3.84 1.05
C MET A 174 -0.73 -3.71 -0.31
N ILE A 175 -1.26 -4.36 -1.35
CA ILE A 175 -0.78 -4.19 -2.72
C ILE A 175 -1.24 -2.82 -3.22
N HIS A 176 -0.32 -1.88 -3.32
CA HIS A 176 -0.67 -0.49 -3.61
C HIS A 176 0.35 0.17 -4.53
N VAL A 177 -0.08 0.48 -5.75
CA VAL A 177 0.72 1.27 -6.71
C VAL A 177 0.77 2.77 -6.31
N SER A 178 1.62 3.55 -6.97
CA SER A 178 1.76 4.99 -6.74
C SER A 178 1.18 5.79 -7.92
N ALA A 179 1.45 7.09 -8.01
CA ALA A 179 1.21 7.88 -9.22
C ALA A 179 1.78 7.20 -10.48
N ALA A 180 0.99 7.26 -11.56
CA ALA A 180 1.40 6.82 -12.88
C ALA A 180 2.13 7.95 -13.62
N CYS A 181 3.22 7.63 -14.30
CA CYS A 181 3.93 8.51 -15.24
C CYS A 181 3.66 8.14 -16.71
N ASN A 182 2.99 7.01 -16.96
CA ASN A 182 2.54 6.61 -18.29
C ASN A 182 1.27 7.39 -18.69
N PRO A 183 1.28 8.17 -19.81
CA PRO A 183 0.14 9.00 -20.22
C PRO A 183 -1.10 8.21 -20.61
N ALA A 184 -0.99 6.90 -20.85
CA ALA A 184 -2.14 6.03 -21.11
C ALA A 184 -2.98 5.77 -19.85
N TYR A 185 -2.45 6.07 -18.65
CA TYR A 185 -3.09 5.76 -17.39
C TYR A 185 -3.44 7.01 -16.59
N HIS A 186 -4.66 7.05 -16.08
CA HIS A 186 -5.04 7.95 -15.01
C HIS A 186 -4.69 7.27 -13.67
N THR A 187 -3.92 7.95 -12.81
CA THR A 187 -3.40 7.40 -11.55
C THR A 187 -4.47 6.64 -10.75
N THR A 188 -5.52 7.31 -10.28
CA THR A 188 -6.50 6.68 -9.37
C THR A 188 -7.66 6.00 -10.09
N GLY A 189 -7.84 6.29 -11.38
CA GLY A 189 -9.03 5.88 -12.14
C GLY A 189 -8.78 4.65 -13.00
N SER A 190 -7.53 4.36 -13.35
CA SER A 190 -7.16 3.15 -14.07
C SER A 190 -5.93 2.46 -13.49
N HIS A 191 -4.84 3.18 -13.21
CA HIS A 191 -3.60 2.54 -12.75
C HIS A 191 -3.77 1.76 -11.43
N TYR A 192 -4.51 2.33 -10.46
CA TYR A 192 -4.79 1.66 -9.19
C TYR A 192 -5.58 0.36 -9.39
N LEU A 193 -6.74 0.44 -10.05
CA LEU A 193 -7.61 -0.72 -10.31
C LEU A 193 -6.92 -1.80 -11.15
N ASN A 194 -6.05 -1.40 -12.08
CA ASN A 194 -5.23 -2.30 -12.87
C ASN A 194 -4.19 -3.00 -11.97
N GLY A 195 -3.51 -2.26 -11.10
CA GLY A 195 -2.57 -2.80 -10.10
C GLY A 195 -3.21 -3.85 -9.20
N ASP A 196 -4.42 -3.57 -8.72
CA ASP A 196 -5.20 -4.49 -7.88
C ASP A 196 -5.48 -5.81 -8.60
N THR A 197 -6.00 -5.71 -9.82
CA THR A 197 -6.42 -6.86 -10.62
C THR A 197 -5.22 -7.70 -11.07
N VAL A 198 -4.12 -7.05 -11.47
CA VAL A 198 -2.89 -7.74 -11.87
C VAL A 198 -2.23 -8.39 -10.66
N GLY A 199 -2.16 -7.70 -9.52
CA GLY A 199 -1.59 -8.23 -8.28
C GLY A 199 -2.33 -9.49 -7.82
N PHE A 200 -3.66 -9.47 -7.84
CA PHE A 200 -4.48 -10.65 -7.55
C PHE A 200 -4.13 -11.81 -8.47
N ASN A 201 -4.11 -11.57 -9.79
CA ASN A 201 -3.87 -12.63 -10.76
C ASN A 201 -2.46 -13.23 -10.63
N GLN A 202 -1.44 -12.39 -10.44
CA GLN A 202 -0.06 -12.84 -10.24
C GLN A 202 0.07 -13.72 -8.99
N LEU A 203 -0.51 -13.30 -7.86
CA LEU A 203 -0.45 -14.05 -6.62
C LEU A 203 -1.25 -15.35 -6.70
N MET A 204 -2.46 -15.31 -7.27
CA MET A 204 -3.32 -16.48 -7.43
C MET A 204 -2.59 -17.63 -8.12
N ILE A 205 -1.94 -17.37 -9.26
CA ILE A 205 -1.31 -18.44 -10.06
C ILE A 205 0.09 -18.84 -9.55
N SER A 206 0.54 -18.28 -8.42
CA SER A 206 1.90 -18.44 -7.92
C SER A 206 2.06 -19.56 -6.89
N SER A 207 3.32 -19.83 -6.51
CA SER A 207 3.65 -20.68 -5.35
C SER A 207 3.76 -19.91 -4.03
N VAL A 208 3.54 -18.60 -4.01
CA VAL A 208 3.84 -17.75 -2.84
C VAL A 208 3.14 -18.24 -1.58
N PHE A 209 1.88 -18.65 -1.66
CA PHE A 209 1.12 -19.14 -0.50
C PHE A 209 1.51 -20.56 -0.06
N ARG A 210 2.15 -21.33 -0.93
CA ARG A 210 2.76 -22.61 -0.53
C ARG A 210 4.08 -22.38 0.19
N ASP A 211 4.89 -21.45 -0.32
CA ASP A 211 6.19 -21.13 0.24
C ASP A 211 6.06 -20.32 1.54
N PHE A 212 5.02 -19.48 1.67
CA PHE A 212 4.70 -18.67 2.85
C PHE A 212 3.22 -18.82 3.26
N PRO A 213 2.82 -19.91 3.93
CA PRO A 213 1.42 -20.19 4.23
C PRO A 213 0.70 -19.16 5.11
N THR A 214 1.44 -18.40 5.93
CA THR A 214 0.89 -17.41 6.86
C THR A 214 0.86 -15.98 6.31
N ILE A 215 1.42 -15.75 5.12
CA ILE A 215 1.52 -14.43 4.52
C ILE A 215 0.13 -13.86 4.21
N LYS A 216 -0.06 -12.55 4.39
CA LYS A 216 -1.34 -11.90 4.12
C LYS A 216 -1.15 -10.68 3.23
N PHE A 217 -1.98 -10.59 2.21
CA PHE A 217 -2.08 -9.45 1.30
C PHE A 217 -3.47 -8.84 1.37
N ILE A 218 -3.52 -7.51 1.34
CA ILE A 218 -4.76 -6.76 1.16
C ILE A 218 -4.71 -6.15 -0.25
N ILE A 219 -5.70 -6.44 -1.07
CA ILE A 219 -5.85 -5.79 -2.38
C ILE A 219 -6.97 -4.74 -2.25
N PRO A 220 -6.63 -3.44 -2.40
CA PRO A 220 -7.56 -2.36 -2.13
C PRO A 220 -8.63 -2.21 -3.22
N HIS A 221 -9.48 -1.20 -3.06
CA HIS A 221 -10.54 -0.83 -4.00
C HIS A 221 -11.51 -1.99 -4.30
N GLY A 222 -11.79 -2.80 -3.28
CA GLY A 222 -12.58 -4.01 -3.40
C GLY A 222 -11.94 -5.09 -4.28
N GLY A 223 -10.61 -5.11 -4.44
CA GLY A 223 -9.93 -6.06 -5.33
C GLY A 223 -9.92 -5.63 -6.80
N GLY A 224 -10.10 -4.34 -7.10
CA GLY A 224 -10.19 -3.83 -8.46
C GLY A 224 -11.36 -4.46 -9.23
N ALA A 225 -11.06 -5.15 -10.33
CA ALA A 225 -12.08 -5.81 -11.15
C ALA A 225 -12.33 -7.27 -10.73
N VAL A 226 -11.66 -7.78 -9.68
CA VAL A 226 -11.65 -9.20 -9.34
C VAL A 226 -13.02 -9.73 -8.94
N PRO A 227 -13.74 -9.15 -7.95
CA PRO A 227 -15.08 -9.62 -7.62
C PRO A 227 -16.07 -9.55 -8.78
N TYR A 228 -15.98 -8.50 -9.60
CA TYR A 228 -16.86 -8.33 -10.76
C TYR A 228 -16.66 -9.44 -11.79
N HIS A 229 -15.42 -9.92 -11.94
CA HIS A 229 -15.06 -11.02 -12.82
C HIS A 229 -14.74 -12.32 -12.07
N TRP A 230 -15.32 -12.54 -10.89
CA TRP A 230 -14.98 -13.69 -10.04
C TRP A 230 -15.12 -15.04 -10.76
N GLY A 231 -16.17 -15.20 -11.58
CA GLY A 231 -16.36 -16.40 -12.40
C GLY A 231 -15.23 -16.67 -13.40
N ARG A 232 -14.61 -15.62 -13.95
CA ARG A 232 -13.46 -15.75 -14.86
C ARG A 232 -12.25 -16.28 -14.09
N PHE A 233 -11.96 -15.71 -12.93
CA PHE A 233 -10.82 -16.14 -12.11
C PHE A 233 -11.00 -17.57 -11.56
N ARG A 234 -12.24 -17.98 -11.25
CA ARG A 234 -12.56 -19.39 -10.93
C ARG A 234 -12.26 -20.32 -12.11
N GLY A 235 -12.66 -19.94 -13.32
CA GLY A 235 -12.35 -20.69 -14.54
C GLY A 235 -10.84 -20.81 -14.79
N LEU A 236 -10.09 -19.71 -14.64
CA LEU A 236 -8.63 -19.72 -14.77
C LEU A 236 -7.96 -20.64 -13.76
N ALA A 237 -8.39 -20.64 -12.51
CA ALA A 237 -7.87 -21.55 -11.48
C ALA A 237 -8.14 -23.02 -11.83
N GLN A 238 -9.32 -23.32 -12.39
CA GLN A 238 -9.67 -24.66 -12.86
C GLN A 238 -8.79 -25.09 -14.05
N ASP A 239 -8.63 -24.25 -15.06
CA ASP A 239 -7.81 -24.52 -16.25
C ASP A 239 -6.33 -24.74 -15.86
N ALA A 240 -5.83 -23.95 -14.91
CA ALA A 240 -4.48 -24.08 -14.36
C ALA A 240 -4.33 -25.24 -13.35
N LYS A 241 -5.41 -25.99 -13.06
CA LYS A 241 -5.45 -27.12 -12.11
C LYS A 241 -4.99 -26.74 -10.70
N LEU A 242 -5.33 -25.52 -10.26
CA LEU A 242 -4.95 -24.98 -8.94
C LEU A 242 -5.93 -25.36 -7.82
N GLY A 243 -7.08 -25.95 -8.17
CA GLY A 243 -8.15 -26.26 -7.22
C GLY A 243 -9.19 -25.15 -7.12
N LEU A 244 -9.94 -25.13 -6.03
CA LEU A 244 -10.94 -24.09 -5.80
C LEU A 244 -10.24 -22.77 -5.48
N LEU A 245 -10.66 -21.70 -6.17
CA LEU A 245 -10.12 -20.35 -5.94
C LEU A 245 -10.22 -19.94 -4.47
N THR A 246 -11.28 -20.37 -3.79
CA THR A 246 -11.49 -20.11 -2.36
C THR A 246 -10.37 -20.66 -1.49
N ASP A 247 -9.98 -21.91 -1.73
CA ASP A 247 -8.96 -22.59 -0.93
C ASP A 247 -7.58 -21.99 -1.19
N LEU A 248 -7.38 -21.49 -2.41
CA LEU A 248 -6.12 -20.91 -2.88
C LEU A 248 -5.85 -19.52 -2.31
N VAL A 249 -6.86 -18.64 -2.26
CA VAL A 249 -6.64 -17.21 -1.96
C VAL A 249 -7.27 -16.72 -0.68
N LEU A 250 -8.38 -17.29 -0.18
CA LEU A 250 -9.13 -16.67 0.93
C LEU A 250 -8.40 -16.67 2.28
N ARG A 251 -7.35 -17.49 2.42
CA ARG A 251 -6.51 -17.50 3.63
C ARG A 251 -5.41 -16.43 3.61
N ASN A 252 -5.06 -15.94 2.42
CA ASN A 252 -3.88 -15.10 2.20
C ASN A 252 -4.19 -13.77 1.50
N ILE A 253 -5.32 -13.62 0.81
CA ILE A 253 -5.74 -12.40 0.10
C ILE A 253 -7.06 -11.90 0.66
N PHE A 254 -7.10 -10.62 1.01
CA PHE A 254 -8.26 -9.91 1.53
C PHE A 254 -8.57 -8.67 0.67
N PHE A 255 -9.84 -8.29 0.58
CA PHE A 255 -10.26 -7.06 -0.12
C PHE A 255 -10.82 -6.05 0.88
N ASP A 256 -10.45 -4.78 0.72
CA ASP A 256 -11.09 -3.69 1.45
C ASP A 256 -12.55 -3.45 0.97
N THR A 257 -13.17 -2.38 1.48
CA THR A 257 -14.51 -1.94 1.05
C THR A 257 -14.47 -0.57 0.37
N CYS A 258 -13.37 -0.21 -0.29
CA CYS A 258 -13.24 1.06 -1.01
C CYS A 258 -13.96 1.02 -2.37
N VAL A 259 -15.27 0.70 -2.34
CA VAL A 259 -16.17 0.60 -3.48
C VAL A 259 -17.32 1.59 -3.29
N TYR A 260 -17.34 2.66 -4.09
CA TYR A 260 -18.10 3.88 -3.75
C TYR A 260 -19.57 3.90 -4.18
N HIS A 261 -20.20 2.73 -4.28
CA HIS A 261 -21.64 2.61 -4.51
C HIS A 261 -22.19 1.27 -3.99
N LEU A 262 -23.45 1.25 -3.56
CA LEU A 262 -24.09 0.07 -2.95
C LEU A 262 -24.07 -1.18 -3.85
N PRO A 263 -24.37 -1.13 -5.16
CA PRO A 263 -24.34 -2.33 -6.01
C PRO A 263 -22.96 -2.98 -6.10
N GLY A 264 -21.88 -2.18 -6.14
CA GLY A 264 -20.52 -2.69 -6.15
C GLY A 264 -20.14 -3.37 -4.83
N GLN A 265 -20.57 -2.81 -3.69
CA GLN A 265 -20.38 -3.43 -2.37
C GLN A 265 -21.08 -4.80 -2.29
N ALA A 266 -22.31 -4.90 -2.82
CA ALA A 266 -23.05 -6.16 -2.88
C ALA A 266 -22.34 -7.20 -3.78
N THR A 267 -21.84 -6.78 -4.94
CA THR A 267 -21.04 -7.63 -5.84
C THR A 267 -19.80 -8.19 -5.12
N ARG A 268 -19.05 -7.33 -4.42
CA ARG A 268 -17.87 -7.71 -3.64
C ARG A 268 -18.23 -8.74 -2.57
N ALA A 269 -19.26 -8.46 -1.76
CA ALA A 269 -19.70 -9.35 -0.70
C ALA A 269 -20.16 -10.71 -1.23
N ALA A 270 -20.86 -10.76 -2.36
CA ALA A 270 -21.30 -12.02 -2.96
C ALA A 270 -20.12 -12.92 -3.41
N SER A 271 -19.03 -12.31 -3.88
CA SER A 271 -17.85 -13.06 -4.32
C SER A 271 -17.09 -13.73 -3.17
N THR A 272 -17.17 -13.16 -1.96
CA THR A 272 -16.51 -13.68 -0.75
C THR A 272 -17.45 -14.49 0.14
N ALA A 273 -18.76 -14.25 0.11
CA ALA A 273 -19.76 -14.92 0.96
C ALA A 273 -20.26 -16.28 0.44
N ALA A 274 -19.90 -16.66 -0.78
CA ALA A 274 -20.40 -17.90 -1.40
C ALA A 274 -19.89 -19.20 -0.72
N TYR A 275 -19.05 -19.11 0.31
CA TYR A 275 -18.46 -20.25 1.01
C TYR A 275 -18.25 -19.91 2.50
N PRO A 276 -19.22 -20.21 3.38
CA PRO A 276 -18.99 -20.20 4.83
C PRO A 276 -17.96 -21.28 5.19
N GLU A 277 -17.21 -21.03 6.28
CA GLU A 277 -16.26 -21.98 6.90
C GLU A 277 -16.85 -23.38 7.14
#